data_AF-A0A937EDP0-F1
#
_entry.id   AF-A0A937EDP0-F1
#
_cell.length_a   1.000
_cell.length_b   1.000
_cell.length_c   1.000
_cell.angle_alpha   90.00
_cell.angle_beta   90.00
_cell.angle_gamma   90.00
#
_symmetry.space_group_name_H-M   'P 1'
#
loop_
_entity.id
_entity.type
_entity.pdbx_description
1 polymer ?
#
loop_
_entity_poly.entity_id
_entity_poly.type
_entity_poly.pdbx_seq_one_letter_code
_entity_poly.pdbx_strand_id
1 'polypeptide(L)'
;MSAAVRRTACTLGAVAAVLLALVAFGSFAPSQADAAAATPVVRSKYFTTGATTISCPSGWSATGGGVGVDLQSSMYVARTEPVKNSAGRPVGWKGDVRQRVNGQAASGSIYVVCVP
;
A
#
# COMPACT_ATOMS: atom_id res chain seq x y z
N MET A 1 69.56 19.57 -20.89
CA MET A 1 68.70 20.33 -21.82
C MET A 1 67.88 19.29 -22.57
N SER A 2 66.82 18.75 -21.98
CA SER A 2 65.41 19.21 -21.93
C SER A 2 64.56 18.46 -22.95
N ALA A 3 63.87 17.43 -22.45
CA ALA A 3 62.83 16.69 -23.14
C ALA A 3 61.46 17.26 -22.77
N ALA A 4 60.59 17.28 -23.78
CA ALA A 4 59.24 17.78 -23.77
C ALA A 4 58.28 17.03 -22.82
N VAL A 5 57.04 17.55 -22.77
CA VAL A 5 55.76 16.80 -22.65
C VAL A 5 54.94 17.10 -21.38
N ARG A 6 53.62 17.31 -21.62
CA ARG A 6 52.44 17.11 -20.75
C ARG A 6 51.98 18.26 -19.82
N ARG A 7 50.97 19.02 -20.27
CA ARG A 7 49.53 18.83 -19.92
C ARG A 7 48.73 20.11 -20.15
N THR A 8 48.21 20.25 -21.37
CA THR A 8 47.17 21.21 -21.73
C THR A 8 45.99 20.40 -22.25
N ALA A 9 45.02 20.05 -21.39
CA ALA A 9 43.69 19.56 -21.78
C ALA A 9 42.85 19.19 -20.54
N CYS A 10 42.21 20.15 -19.90
CA CYS A 10 41.17 19.88 -18.89
C CYS A 10 40.06 20.94 -18.94
N THR A 11 39.45 21.23 -20.09
CA THR A 11 38.26 22.12 -20.12
C THR A 11 37.22 21.85 -21.21
N LEU A 12 37.34 20.79 -22.03
CA LEU A 12 36.40 20.55 -23.15
C LEU A 12 35.52 19.29 -23.01
N GLY A 13 35.64 18.50 -21.93
CA GLY A 13 34.90 17.25 -21.75
C GLY A 13 33.49 17.38 -21.14
N ALA A 14 33.18 18.50 -20.48
CA ALA A 14 31.96 18.59 -19.66
C ALA A 14 30.70 19.01 -20.46
N VAL A 15 30.85 19.69 -21.59
CA VAL A 15 29.70 20.27 -22.32
C VAL A 15 29.06 19.27 -23.29
N ALA A 16 29.84 18.34 -23.84
CA ALA A 16 29.32 17.34 -24.79
C ALA A 16 28.45 16.26 -24.12
N ALA A 17 28.68 15.95 -22.84
CA ALA A 17 27.91 14.93 -22.12
C ALA A 17 26.48 15.39 -21.76
N VAL A 18 26.27 16.70 -21.59
CA VAL A 18 24.95 17.27 -21.24
C VAL A 18 24.01 17.29 -22.45
N LEU A 19 24.53 17.51 -23.66
CA LEU A 19 23.74 17.54 -24.89
C LEU A 19 23.28 16.15 -25.36
N LEU A 20 24.05 15.09 -25.09
CA LEU A 20 23.65 13.70 -25.38
C LEU A 20 22.59 13.16 -24.41
N ALA A 21 22.50 13.71 -23.20
CA ALA A 21 21.41 13.38 -22.28
C ALA A 21 20.06 13.93 -22.80
N LEU A 22 20.04 15.14 -23.34
CA LEU A 22 18.80 15.81 -23.78
C LEU A 22 18.07 15.10 -24.93
N VAL A 23 18.78 14.37 -25.80
CA VAL A 23 18.16 13.65 -26.93
C VAL A 23 17.58 12.29 -26.52
N ALA A 24 18.02 11.71 -25.39
CA ALA A 24 17.46 10.46 -24.87
C ALA A 24 16.12 10.64 -24.14
N PHE A 25 15.72 11.87 -23.80
CA PHE A 25 14.43 12.15 -23.16
C PHE A 25 13.29 12.42 -24.15
N GLY A 26 13.56 12.41 -25.47
CA GLY A 26 12.59 12.75 -26.52
C GLY A 26 11.66 11.62 -26.98
N SER A 27 11.77 10.41 -26.42
CA SER A 27 11.05 9.23 -26.94
C SER A 27 10.25 8.47 -25.88
N PHE A 28 9.80 9.13 -24.81
CA PHE A 28 8.70 8.61 -24.02
C PHE A 28 7.40 8.93 -24.75
N ALA A 29 7.10 8.16 -25.80
CA ALA A 29 5.72 8.03 -26.21
C ALA A 29 4.91 7.65 -24.96
N PRO A 30 3.78 8.31 -24.65
CA PRO A 30 2.90 7.83 -23.60
C PRO A 30 2.47 6.43 -24.02
N SER A 31 3.10 5.41 -23.42
CA SER A 31 2.66 4.03 -23.56
C SER A 31 1.21 4.01 -23.13
N GLN A 32 0.34 3.49 -23.99
CA GLN A 32 -1.08 3.27 -23.70
C GLN A 32 -1.22 2.32 -22.51
N ALA A 33 -1.07 2.87 -21.30
CA ALA A 33 -1.30 2.18 -20.05
C ALA A 33 -1.94 3.13 -19.03
N ASP A 34 -2.65 4.15 -19.51
CA ASP A 34 -3.83 4.66 -18.78
C ASP A 34 -5.00 3.69 -19.00
N ALA A 35 -4.76 2.39 -18.72
CA ALA A 35 -5.84 1.55 -18.28
C ALA A 35 -6.21 2.14 -16.92
N ALA A 36 -7.27 2.96 -16.87
CA ALA A 36 -7.74 3.68 -15.69
C ALA A 36 -7.42 2.86 -14.44
N ALA A 37 -6.37 3.25 -13.71
CA ALA A 37 -5.82 2.43 -12.64
C ALA A 37 -6.96 2.19 -11.67
N ALA A 38 -7.39 0.93 -11.55
CA ALA A 38 -8.57 0.63 -10.77
C ALA A 38 -8.29 1.06 -9.32
N THR A 39 -9.12 2.00 -8.85
CA THR A 39 -8.83 2.77 -7.64
C THR A 39 -8.99 1.91 -6.40
N PRO A 40 -8.14 2.07 -5.37
CA PRO A 40 -8.34 1.36 -4.11
C PRO A 40 -9.72 1.67 -3.53
N VAL A 41 -10.38 0.66 -2.98
CA VAL A 41 -11.69 0.77 -2.34
C VAL A 41 -11.57 0.43 -0.87
N VAL A 42 -12.15 1.26 -0.01
CA VAL A 42 -12.30 0.94 1.42
C VAL A 42 -13.71 0.43 1.66
N ARG A 43 -13.84 -0.76 2.24
CA ARG A 43 -15.12 -1.28 2.72
C ARG A 43 -15.12 -1.26 4.24
N SER A 44 -16.23 -0.89 4.84
CA SER A 44 -16.43 -0.92 6.28
C SER A 44 -17.76 -1.52 6.66
N LYS A 45 -17.87 -1.97 7.91
CA LYS A 45 -19.10 -2.52 8.48
C LYS A 45 -19.10 -2.32 10.00
N TYR A 46 -20.25 -1.92 10.53
CA TYR A 46 -20.55 -1.95 11.96
C TYR A 46 -21.01 -3.34 12.41
N PHE A 47 -20.66 -3.75 13.62
CA PHE A 47 -21.03 -5.05 14.18
C PHE A 47 -21.17 -4.98 15.70
N THR A 48 -22.02 -5.84 16.26
CA THR A 48 -22.31 -5.92 17.71
C THR A 48 -22.04 -7.30 18.31
N THR A 49 -21.60 -8.25 17.48
CA THR A 49 -21.45 -9.67 17.82
C THR A 49 -20.06 -10.02 18.36
N GLY A 50 -19.22 -9.03 18.64
CA GLY A 50 -17.83 -9.23 19.06
C GLY A 50 -16.90 -9.62 17.91
N ALA A 51 -17.22 -10.69 17.18
CA ALA A 51 -16.46 -11.11 16.01
C ALA A 51 -17.16 -10.73 14.70
N THR A 52 -16.38 -10.28 13.71
CA THR A 52 -16.88 -10.06 12.35
C THR A 52 -15.79 -10.22 11.29
N THR A 53 -16.22 -10.37 10.06
CA THR A 53 -15.37 -10.44 8.87
C THR A 53 -15.93 -9.53 7.78
N ILE A 54 -15.03 -8.89 7.05
CA ILE A 54 -15.36 -8.12 5.84
C ILE A 54 -14.42 -8.54 4.70
N SER A 55 -14.97 -8.81 3.52
CA SER A 55 -14.22 -9.27 2.36
C SER A 55 -14.03 -8.15 1.34
N CYS A 56 -12.97 -8.22 0.55
CA CYS A 56 -12.82 -7.41 -0.65
C CYS A 56 -13.79 -7.86 -1.75
N PRO A 57 -14.00 -7.02 -2.78
CA PRO A 57 -14.69 -7.47 -4.00
C PRO A 57 -14.00 -8.70 -4.61
N SER A 58 -14.74 -9.48 -5.39
CA SER A 58 -14.18 -10.65 -6.07
C SER A 58 -13.03 -10.24 -6.99
N GLY A 59 -11.91 -10.97 -6.94
CA GLY A 59 -10.69 -10.66 -7.69
C GLY A 59 -9.72 -9.70 -6.98
N TRP A 60 -10.18 -8.95 -5.98
CA TRP A 60 -9.39 -7.92 -5.29
C TRP A 60 -8.63 -8.50 -4.09
N SER A 61 -7.53 -7.84 -3.71
CA SER A 61 -6.72 -8.15 -2.53
C SER A 61 -6.95 -7.18 -1.39
N ALA A 62 -6.87 -7.69 -0.17
CA ALA A 62 -6.74 -6.84 1.01
C ALA A 62 -5.28 -6.41 1.20
N THR A 63 -5.01 -5.10 1.16
CA THR A 63 -3.68 -4.54 1.45
C THR A 63 -3.55 -4.02 2.88
N GLY A 64 -4.69 -3.80 3.54
CA GLY A 64 -4.74 -3.41 4.94
C GLY A 64 -6.15 -3.51 5.49
N GLY A 65 -6.27 -3.32 6.79
CA GLY A 65 -7.54 -3.30 7.48
C GLY A 65 -7.35 -3.11 8.97
N GLY A 66 -8.47 -3.02 9.67
CA GLY A 66 -8.44 -2.83 11.10
C GLY A 66 -9.83 -2.88 11.70
N VAL A 67 -9.85 -2.87 13.02
CA VAL A 67 -11.07 -2.87 13.80
C VAL A 67 -10.95 -1.84 14.91
N GLY A 68 -12.01 -1.08 15.13
CA GLY A 68 -12.16 -0.13 16.23
C GLY A 68 -13.30 -0.57 17.15
N VAL A 69 -13.23 -0.14 18.40
CA VAL A 69 -14.28 -0.36 19.41
C VAL A 69 -15.08 0.93 19.62
N ASP A 70 -16.36 0.80 19.95
CA ASP A 70 -17.22 1.98 20.17
C ASP A 70 -16.87 2.73 21.47
N LEU A 71 -16.50 1.99 22.52
CA LEU A 71 -16.18 2.53 23.83
C LEU A 71 -14.80 2.04 24.29
N GLN A 72 -13.75 2.80 24.01
CA GLN A 72 -12.36 2.43 24.32
C GLN A 72 -12.08 2.19 25.81
N SER A 73 -12.84 2.84 26.69
CA SER A 73 -12.73 2.70 28.15
C SER A 73 -13.21 1.34 28.67
N SER A 74 -14.19 0.73 28.01
CA SER A 74 -14.84 -0.52 28.45
C SER A 74 -14.64 -1.70 27.50
N MET A 75 -14.02 -1.48 26.34
CA MET A 75 -13.84 -2.48 25.28
C MET A 75 -12.38 -2.53 24.82
N TYR A 76 -11.99 -3.63 24.19
CA TYR A 76 -10.68 -3.81 23.57
C TYR A 76 -10.76 -4.67 22.31
N VAL A 77 -9.77 -4.49 21.43
CA VAL A 77 -9.57 -5.34 20.25
C VAL A 77 -8.84 -6.60 20.69
N ALA A 78 -9.53 -7.74 20.67
CA ALA A 78 -8.95 -9.04 20.99
C ALA A 78 -8.19 -9.63 19.79
N ARG A 79 -8.63 -9.33 18.57
CA ARG A 79 -7.99 -9.81 17.33
C ARG A 79 -8.25 -8.85 16.17
N THR A 80 -7.24 -8.67 15.33
CA THR A 80 -7.35 -7.97 14.05
C THR A 80 -6.34 -8.59 13.10
N GLU A 81 -6.80 -9.23 12.04
CA GLU A 81 -5.89 -9.91 11.11
C GLU A 81 -6.51 -10.10 9.72
N PRO A 82 -5.69 -10.24 8.66
CA PRO A 82 -6.19 -10.50 7.32
C PRO A 82 -6.86 -11.87 7.23
N VAL A 83 -7.91 -11.95 6.41
CA VAL A 83 -8.50 -13.21 5.96
C VAL A 83 -7.81 -13.63 4.68
N LYS A 84 -7.27 -14.85 4.66
CA LYS A 84 -6.55 -15.41 3.51
C LYS A 84 -7.44 -16.41 2.76
N ASN A 85 -7.33 -16.44 1.44
CA ASN A 85 -7.92 -17.49 0.62
C ASN A 85 -7.08 -18.79 0.69
N SER A 86 -7.48 -19.82 -0.04
CA SER A 86 -6.77 -21.12 -0.11
C SER A 86 -5.32 -21.00 -0.62
N ALA A 87 -5.00 -19.96 -1.39
CA ALA A 87 -3.65 -19.69 -1.87
C ALA A 87 -2.83 -18.81 -0.91
N GLY A 88 -3.37 -18.46 0.26
CA GLY A 88 -2.69 -17.62 1.25
C GLY A 88 -2.75 -16.11 0.97
N ARG A 89 -3.40 -15.67 -0.13
CA ARG A 89 -3.56 -14.26 -0.48
C ARG A 89 -4.59 -13.60 0.44
N PRO A 90 -4.30 -12.43 1.04
CA PRO A 90 -5.28 -11.67 1.80
C PRO A 90 -6.43 -11.20 0.90
N VAL A 91 -7.67 -11.54 1.27
CA VAL A 91 -8.90 -11.22 0.53
C VAL A 91 -9.95 -10.53 1.40
N GLY A 92 -9.59 -10.21 2.65
CA GLY A 92 -10.48 -9.56 3.59
C GLY A 92 -9.78 -9.27 4.91
N TRP A 93 -10.57 -8.80 5.87
CA TRP A 93 -10.12 -8.56 7.23
C TRP A 93 -11.11 -9.16 8.22
N LYS A 94 -10.61 -9.66 9.34
CA LYS A 94 -11.45 -10.10 10.46
C LYS A 94 -11.04 -9.39 11.74
N GLY A 95 -12.04 -9.11 12.55
CA GLY A 95 -11.91 -8.41 13.82
C GLY A 95 -12.64 -9.16 14.91
N ASP A 96 -12.10 -9.10 16.12
CA ASP A 96 -12.76 -9.54 17.34
C ASP A 96 -12.59 -8.46 18.41
N VAL A 97 -13.70 -7.99 18.98
CA VAL A 97 -13.75 -6.99 20.04
C VAL A 97 -14.55 -7.51 21.22
N ARG A 98 -14.03 -7.23 22.42
CA ARG A 98 -14.54 -7.76 23.67
C ARG A 98 -14.69 -6.67 24.72
N GLN A 99 -15.60 -6.89 25.65
CA GLN A 99 -15.75 -6.06 26.84
C GLN A 99 -14.62 -6.38 27.82
N ARG A 100 -14.03 -5.36 28.44
CA ARG A 100 -12.95 -5.50 29.43
C ARG A 100 -13.42 -6.15 30.72
N VAL A 101 -14.67 -5.91 31.11
CA VAL A 101 -15.21 -6.31 32.42
C VAL A 101 -15.48 -7.81 32.54
N ASN A 102 -15.84 -8.48 31.44
CA ASN A 102 -16.31 -9.87 31.46
C ASN A 102 -15.90 -10.67 30.21
N GLY A 103 -15.13 -10.09 29.28
CA GLY A 103 -14.72 -10.75 28.04
C GLY A 103 -15.85 -11.05 27.06
N GLN A 104 -17.07 -10.52 27.28
CA GLN A 104 -18.21 -10.76 26.39
C GLN A 104 -18.05 -10.03 25.05
N ALA A 105 -18.86 -10.44 24.07
CA ALA A 105 -18.95 -9.75 22.79
C ALA A 105 -19.21 -8.25 23.00
N ALA A 106 -18.44 -7.42 22.29
CA ALA A 106 -18.63 -5.98 22.23
C ALA A 106 -18.99 -5.53 20.82
N SER A 107 -19.20 -4.23 20.66
CA SER A 107 -19.51 -3.60 19.39
C SER A 107 -18.38 -2.73 18.88
N GLY A 108 -18.37 -2.52 17.56
CA GLY A 108 -17.32 -1.78 16.89
C GLY A 108 -17.52 -1.68 15.39
N SER A 109 -16.48 -1.17 14.74
CA SER A 109 -16.44 -1.02 13.28
C SER A 109 -15.19 -1.69 12.72
N ILE A 110 -15.36 -2.47 11.66
CA ILE A 110 -14.27 -3.08 10.90
C ILE A 110 -14.12 -2.37 9.56
N TYR A 111 -12.90 -2.30 9.04
CA TYR A 111 -12.63 -1.88 7.68
C TYR A 111 -11.57 -2.76 7.00
N VAL A 112 -11.61 -2.76 5.66
CA VAL A 112 -10.59 -3.37 4.79
C VAL A 112 -10.31 -2.43 3.62
N VAL A 113 -9.03 -2.29 3.28
CA VAL A 113 -8.54 -1.58 2.11
C VAL A 113 -8.28 -2.61 1.02
N CYS A 114 -8.96 -2.44 -0.11
CA CYS A 114 -8.94 -3.38 -1.22
C CYS A 114 -8.29 -2.75 -2.44
N VAL A 115 -7.44 -3.52 -3.11
CA VAL A 115 -6.85 -3.18 -4.40
C VAL A 115 -7.20 -4.25 -5.43
N PRO A 116 -7.34 -3.90 -6.72
CA PRO A 116 -7.62 -4.87 -7.78
C PRO A 116 -6.51 -5.92 -7.94
#